data_AF-A0A377PF85-F1
#
_entry.id   AF-A0A377PF85-F1
#
_cell.length_a   1.000
_cell.length_b   1.000
_cell.length_c   1.000
_cell.angle_alpha   90.00
_cell.angle_beta   90.00
_cell.angle_gamma   90.00
#
_symmetry.space_group_name_H-M   'P 1'
#
loop_
_entity.id
_entity.type
_entity.pdbx_description
1 polymer ?
#
loop_
_entity_poly.entity_id
_entity_poly.type
_entity_poly.pdbx_seq_one_letter_code
_entity_poly.pdbx_strand_id
1 'polypeptide(L)'
;MPKTGEPLFETLLDNADYLYLESLSRQVGSHFHALDHHKLYTANRDVSKYTVHESFITGIPLHFCPADEMDKSIHFPKVMMIDHPEVLDAAIARIPPEAYERYTMMKSSPYFPRSIEQRCRQRERHCSFGAVSEYSTRKRDVHWRSRQ
;
A
#
# COMPACT_ATOMS: atom_id res chain seq x y z
N MET A 1 17.50 -7.82 28.23
CA MET A 1 16.30 -6.96 28.25
C MET A 1 16.72 -5.49 28.28
N PRO A 2 16.68 -4.75 27.18
CA PRO A 2 16.49 -3.30 27.25
C PRO A 2 14.99 -2.98 27.31
N LYS A 3 14.66 -2.05 28.21
CA LYS A 3 13.36 -1.41 28.44
C LYS A 3 13.31 -0.11 27.64
N THR A 4 12.36 0.07 26.72
CA THR A 4 11.63 1.33 26.43
C THR A 4 10.74 1.13 25.21
N GLY A 5 9.42 1.18 25.40
CA GLY A 5 8.43 1.28 24.33
C GLY A 5 8.23 2.75 23.97
N GLU A 6 9.25 3.37 23.38
CA GLU A 6 9.08 4.68 22.75
C GLU A 6 8.23 4.50 21.48
N PRO A 7 7.29 5.41 21.18
CA PRO A 7 6.50 5.32 19.96
C PRO A 7 7.47 5.41 18.77
N LEU A 8 7.59 4.31 18.03
CA LEU A 8 8.26 4.30 16.75
C LEU A 8 7.51 5.29 15.85
N PHE A 9 8.12 6.43 15.55
CA PHE A 9 7.58 7.41 14.63
C PHE A 9 7.40 6.74 13.25
N GLU A 10 6.20 6.25 13.00
CA GLU A 10 5.77 5.75 11.70
C GLU A 10 5.50 6.99 10.84
N THR A 11 6.32 7.22 9.80
CA THR A 11 5.96 8.26 8.82
C THR A 11 4.87 7.69 7.94
N LEU A 12 3.64 7.96 8.37
CA LEU A 12 2.44 7.55 7.67
C LEU A 12 2.12 8.55 6.56
N LEU A 13 1.54 8.05 5.47
CA LEU A 13 0.95 8.88 4.42
C LEU A 13 -0.29 9.55 4.99
N ASP A 14 -0.36 10.87 4.89
CA ASP A 14 -1.53 11.63 5.30
C ASP A 14 -2.62 11.62 4.21
N ASN A 15 -3.74 12.30 4.47
CA ASN A 15 -4.84 12.37 3.52
C ASN A 15 -4.45 13.07 2.20
N ALA A 16 -3.56 14.06 2.22
CA ALA A 16 -3.12 14.75 1.02
C ALA A 16 -2.26 13.84 0.14
N ASP A 17 -1.38 13.05 0.77
CA ASP A 17 -0.61 12.00 0.10
C ASP A 17 -1.53 10.92 -0.51
N TYR A 18 -2.53 10.46 0.26
CA TYR A 18 -3.52 9.50 -0.24
C TYR A 18 -4.26 10.02 -1.47
N LEU A 19 -4.80 11.24 -1.42
CA LEU A 19 -5.53 11.84 -2.54
C LEU A 19 -4.65 12.02 -3.78
N TYR A 20 -3.38 12.42 -3.58
CA TYR A 20 -2.42 12.52 -4.68
C TYR A 20 -2.17 11.17 -5.34
N LEU A 21 -1.89 10.13 -4.54
CA LEU A 21 -1.57 8.79 -5.05
C LEU A 21 -2.78 8.07 -5.65
N GLU A 22 -3.97 8.27 -5.09
CA GLU A 22 -5.24 7.80 -5.65
C GLU A 22 -5.49 8.45 -7.02
N SER A 23 -5.38 9.77 -7.11
CA SER A 23 -5.54 10.50 -8.38
C SER A 23 -4.51 10.05 -9.40
N LEU A 24 -3.25 9.88 -8.98
CA LEU A 24 -2.19 9.38 -9.85
C LEU A 24 -2.53 7.97 -10.38
N SER A 25 -3.06 7.08 -9.54
CA SER A 25 -3.43 5.72 -9.95
C SER A 25 -4.47 5.70 -11.07
N ARG A 26 -5.47 6.60 -10.98
CA ARG A 26 -6.48 6.78 -12.04
C ARG A 26 -5.87 7.33 -13.32
N GLN A 27 -4.94 8.27 -13.21
CA GLN A 27 -4.26 8.87 -14.38
C GLN A 27 -3.38 7.84 -15.12
N VAL A 28 -2.66 7.00 -14.39
CA VAL A 28 -1.78 5.98 -15.01
C VAL A 28 -2.54 4.72 -15.44
N GLY A 29 -3.76 4.54 -14.93
CA GLY A 29 -4.67 3.46 -15.30
C GLY A 29 -4.44 2.16 -14.53
N SER A 30 -4.20 2.25 -13.22
CA SER A 30 -4.05 1.09 -12.33
C SER A 30 -5.09 1.15 -11.21
N HIS A 31 -5.58 -0.02 -10.78
CA HIS A 31 -6.34 -0.08 -9.51
C HIS A 31 -5.44 0.29 -8.33
N PHE A 32 -6.07 0.70 -7.23
CA PHE A 32 -5.40 1.25 -6.07
C PHE A 32 -6.11 0.86 -4.78
N HIS A 33 -5.33 0.58 -3.75
CA HIS A 33 -5.83 0.43 -2.40
C HIS A 33 -4.88 1.03 -1.36
N ALA A 34 -5.44 1.37 -0.21
CA ALA A 34 -4.72 1.88 0.93
C ALA A 34 -4.91 0.95 2.12
N LEU A 35 -3.86 0.71 2.91
CA LEU A 35 -3.98 -0.04 4.15
C LEU A 35 -3.77 0.90 5.32
N ASP A 36 -4.67 0.83 6.30
CA ASP A 36 -4.38 1.25 7.68
C ASP A 36 -3.96 0.02 8.52
N HIS A 37 -3.89 0.15 9.84
CA HIS A 37 -3.52 -0.96 10.74
C HIS A 37 -4.57 -2.08 10.83
N HIS A 38 -5.81 -1.83 10.40
CA HIS A 38 -6.97 -2.68 10.63
C HIS A 38 -7.83 -2.95 9.39
N LYS A 39 -7.71 -2.16 8.34
CA LYS A 39 -8.63 -2.10 7.20
C LYS A 39 -7.87 -1.88 5.89
N LEU A 40 -8.41 -2.46 4.83
CA LEU A 40 -7.98 -2.28 3.45
C LEU A 40 -9.05 -1.45 2.74
N TYR A 41 -8.69 -0.30 2.20
CA TYR A 41 -9.61 0.60 1.51
C TYR A 41 -9.35 0.61 0.01
N THR A 42 -10.41 0.66 -0.78
CA THR A 42 -10.32 0.97 -2.21
C THR A 42 -11.42 1.92 -2.64
N ALA A 43 -11.08 2.87 -3.51
CA ALA A 43 -12.04 3.75 -4.17
C ALA A 43 -12.51 3.18 -5.53
N ASN A 44 -11.98 2.03 -5.95
CA ASN A 44 -12.36 1.41 -7.21
C ASN A 44 -13.74 0.74 -7.06
N ARG A 45 -14.71 1.19 -7.87
CA ARG A 45 -16.05 0.56 -7.95
C ARG A 45 -15.95 -0.86 -8.49
N ASP A 46 -15.14 -1.04 -9.53
CA ASP A 46 -14.72 -2.34 -10.01
C ASP A 46 -13.51 -2.79 -9.18
N VAL A 47 -13.76 -3.62 -8.18
CA VAL A 47 -12.72 -4.05 -7.26
C VAL A 47 -11.81 -5.07 -7.95
N SER A 48 -10.51 -4.76 -8.01
CA SER A 48 -9.49 -5.67 -8.54
C SER A 48 -9.50 -7.01 -7.79
N LYS A 49 -9.43 -8.12 -8.53
CA LYS A 49 -9.27 -9.47 -7.96
C LYS A 49 -8.08 -9.58 -7.01
N TYR A 50 -7.06 -8.76 -7.24
CA TYR A 50 -5.84 -8.73 -6.42
C TYR A 50 -6.05 -8.00 -5.10
N THR A 51 -6.91 -6.98 -5.07
CA THR A 51 -7.37 -6.35 -3.82
C THR A 51 -8.17 -7.34 -2.98
N VAL A 52 -9.08 -8.11 -3.60
CA VAL A 52 -9.82 -9.18 -2.93
C VAL A 52 -8.87 -10.25 -2.39
N HIS A 53 -7.88 -10.65 -3.19
CA HIS A 53 -6.85 -11.61 -2.79
C HIS A 53 -6.01 -11.11 -1.60
N GLU A 54 -5.63 -9.83 -1.58
CA GLU A 54 -4.88 -9.24 -0.48
C GLU A 54 -5.69 -9.27 0.82
N SER A 55 -6.98 -8.89 0.77
CA SER A 55 -7.88 -8.99 1.93
C SER A 55 -8.00 -10.44 2.42
N PHE A 56 -8.17 -11.40 1.50
CA PHE A 56 -8.30 -12.82 1.83
C PHE A 56 -7.05 -13.39 2.51
N ILE A 57 -5.85 -13.12 1.99
CA ILE A 57 -4.59 -13.64 2.57
C ILE A 57 -4.25 -12.97 3.90
N THR A 58 -4.48 -11.67 4.00
CA THR A 58 -4.09 -10.90 5.20
C THR A 58 -5.12 -11.04 6.33
N GLY A 59 -6.35 -11.41 6.00
CA GLY A 59 -7.50 -11.40 6.91
C GLY A 59 -7.97 -9.99 7.26
N ILE A 60 -7.48 -8.96 6.55
CA ILE A 60 -7.85 -7.56 6.78
C ILE A 60 -9.17 -7.28 6.06
N PRO A 61 -10.20 -6.75 6.75
CA PRO A 61 -11.47 -6.37 6.13
C PRO A 61 -11.29 -5.37 4.97
N LEU A 62 -11.92 -5.68 3.84
CA LEU A 62 -11.97 -4.80 2.68
C LEU A 62 -13.16 -3.84 2.79
N HIS A 63 -12.89 -2.55 2.66
CA HIS A 63 -13.86 -1.47 2.64
C HIS A 63 -13.79 -0.73 1.30
N PHE A 64 -14.95 -0.63 0.63
CA PHE A 64 -15.12 0.31 -0.45
C PHE A 64 -15.38 1.70 0.15
N CYS A 65 -14.60 2.70 -0.25
CA CYS A 65 -14.73 4.08 0.20
C CYS A 65 -14.28 5.02 -0.92
N PRO A 66 -15.17 5.85 -1.48
CA PRO A 66 -14.81 6.90 -2.42
C PRO A 66 -13.70 7.81 -1.85
N ALA A 67 -12.79 8.27 -2.69
CA ALA A 67 -11.61 9.02 -2.24
C ALA A 67 -11.97 10.33 -1.53
N ASP A 68 -13.06 10.97 -1.94
CA ASP A 68 -13.62 12.21 -1.37
C ASP A 68 -14.37 11.99 -0.05
N GLU A 69 -14.80 10.76 0.23
CA GLU A 69 -15.44 10.36 1.49
C GLU A 69 -14.44 9.79 2.51
N MET A 70 -13.16 9.66 2.15
CA MET A 70 -12.13 9.14 3.03
C MET A 70 -11.94 10.03 4.26
N ASP A 71 -11.93 9.44 5.46
CA ASP A 71 -11.67 10.17 6.70
C ASP A 71 -10.25 10.75 6.67
N LYS A 72 -10.19 12.09 6.78
CA LYS A 72 -8.97 12.88 6.66
C LYS A 72 -8.01 12.70 7.84
N SER A 73 -8.48 12.12 8.94
CA SER A 73 -7.67 11.80 10.12
C SER A 73 -6.95 10.45 10.00
N ILE A 74 -7.32 9.61 9.02
CA ILE A 74 -6.64 8.33 8.79
C ILE A 74 -5.26 8.58 8.20
N HIS A 75 -4.32 7.80 8.70
CA HIS A 75 -2.95 7.80 8.28
C HIS A 75 -2.59 6.40 7.77
N PHE A 76 -1.98 6.33 6.58
CA PHE A 76 -1.75 5.06 5.89
C PHE A 76 -0.27 4.67 5.96
N PRO A 77 0.10 3.54 6.58
CA PRO A 77 1.47 3.02 6.53
C PRO A 77 1.94 2.69 5.12
N LYS A 78 0.99 2.34 4.24
CA LYS A 78 1.28 1.98 2.86
C LYS A 78 0.03 2.09 2.00
N VAL A 79 0.29 2.39 0.74
CA VAL A 79 -0.70 2.29 -0.33
C VAL A 79 -0.08 1.52 -1.50
N MET A 80 -0.93 0.89 -2.31
CA MET A 80 -0.44 0.12 -3.44
C MET A 80 -1.29 0.34 -4.70
N MET A 81 -0.60 0.55 -5.82
CA MET A 81 -1.17 0.35 -7.15
C MET A 81 -1.06 -1.14 -7.49
N ILE A 82 -2.18 -1.79 -7.82
CA ILE A 82 -2.26 -3.25 -7.94
C ILE A 82 -3.10 -3.68 -9.14
N ASP A 83 -2.51 -4.42 -10.06
CA ASP A 83 -3.19 -4.82 -11.29
C ASP A 83 -2.48 -6.00 -11.96
N HIS A 84 -2.98 -6.36 -13.15
CA HIS A 84 -2.30 -7.27 -14.05
C HIS A 84 -0.90 -6.76 -14.38
N PRO A 85 0.09 -7.67 -14.54
CA PRO A 85 1.48 -7.30 -14.81
C PRO A 85 1.67 -6.28 -15.93
N GLU A 86 0.99 -6.49 -17.05
CA GLU A 86 1.07 -5.63 -18.23
C GLU A 86 0.39 -4.27 -18.04
N VAL A 87 -0.67 -4.19 -17.23
CA VAL A 87 -1.27 -2.91 -16.83
C VAL A 87 -0.30 -2.12 -15.95
N LEU A 88 0.34 -2.79 -15.00
CA LEU A 88 1.28 -2.12 -14.10
C LEU A 88 2.56 -1.68 -14.78
N ASP A 89 3.13 -2.49 -15.67
CA ASP A 89 4.31 -2.08 -16.43
C ASP A 89 3.99 -0.84 -17.30
N ALA A 90 2.81 -0.78 -17.91
CA ALA A 90 2.33 0.41 -18.62
C ALA A 90 2.09 1.60 -17.68
N ALA A 91 1.53 1.36 -16.49
CA ALA A 91 1.30 2.40 -15.49
C ALA A 91 2.63 3.01 -15.01
N ILE A 92 3.64 2.16 -14.72
CA ILE A 92 4.99 2.58 -14.29
C ILE A 92 5.63 3.50 -15.32
N ALA A 93 5.50 3.18 -16.61
CA ALA A 93 6.03 4.01 -17.68
C ALA A 93 5.38 5.41 -17.75
N ARG A 94 4.17 5.57 -17.17
CA ARG A 94 3.42 6.84 -17.15
C ARG A 94 3.57 7.62 -15.84
N ILE A 95 4.16 7.04 -14.80
CA ILE A 95 4.35 7.73 -13.52
C ILE A 95 5.35 8.88 -13.73
N PRO A 96 5.00 10.13 -13.33
CA PRO A 96 5.89 11.26 -13.51
C PRO A 96 7.13 11.13 -12.60
N PRO A 97 8.32 11.59 -13.05
CA PRO A 97 9.55 11.55 -12.25
C PRO A 97 9.40 12.18 -10.86
N GLU A 98 8.63 13.27 -10.76
CA GLU A 98 8.35 13.95 -9.49
C GLU A 98 7.74 13.02 -8.42
N ALA A 99 6.92 12.05 -8.83
CA ALA A 99 6.33 11.10 -7.90
C ALA A 99 7.39 10.15 -7.31
N TYR A 100 8.40 9.77 -8.10
CA TYR A 100 9.55 9.00 -7.62
C TYR A 100 10.50 9.81 -6.73
N GLU A 101 10.49 11.14 -6.85
CA GLU A 101 11.23 12.02 -5.95
C GLU A 101 10.54 12.15 -4.59
N ARG A 102 9.21 12.28 -4.58
CA ARG A 102 8.39 12.46 -3.37
C ARG A 102 8.14 11.17 -2.60
N TYR A 103 7.95 10.06 -3.30
CA TYR A 103 7.58 8.77 -2.71
C TYR A 103 8.61 7.69 -3.01
N THR A 104 8.74 6.77 -2.06
CA THR A 104 9.50 5.54 -2.27
C THR A 104 8.57 4.54 -2.95
N MET A 105 8.81 4.26 -4.22
CA MET A 105 8.03 3.29 -5.01
C MET A 105 8.83 2.00 -5.23
N MET A 106 8.30 0.87 -4.78
CA MET A 106 8.96 -0.43 -4.93
C MET A 106 8.01 -1.46 -5.54
N LYS A 107 8.52 -2.30 -6.46
CA LYS A 107 7.77 -3.48 -6.93
C LYS A 107 7.84 -4.58 -5.86
N SER A 108 6.69 -5.02 -5.38
CA SER A 108 6.60 -5.84 -4.15
C SER A 108 7.00 -7.32 -4.30
N SER A 109 6.98 -7.93 -5.50
CA SER A 109 7.58 -9.25 -5.80
C SER A 109 7.31 -9.66 -7.27
N PRO A 110 8.16 -10.49 -7.90
CA PRO A 110 7.86 -11.12 -9.19
C PRO A 110 6.83 -12.27 -9.12
N TYR A 111 6.48 -12.79 -7.93
CA TYR A 111 5.66 -14.00 -7.76
C TYR A 111 4.22 -13.80 -7.27
N PHE A 112 3.85 -12.59 -6.85
CA PHE A 112 2.48 -12.19 -6.47
C PHE A 112 1.99 -11.11 -7.45
N PRO A 113 0.70 -10.71 -7.46
CA PRO A 113 0.28 -9.57 -8.26
C PRO A 113 1.26 -8.44 -8.06
N ARG A 114 1.86 -8.00 -9.17
CA ARG A 114 2.76 -6.86 -9.14
C ARG A 114 1.99 -5.77 -8.39
N SER A 115 2.60 -5.22 -7.37
CA SER A 115 2.03 -4.10 -6.65
C SER A 115 3.16 -3.11 -6.49
N ILE A 116 2.87 -1.84 -6.70
CA ILE A 116 3.81 -0.77 -6.43
C ILE A 116 3.48 -0.27 -5.04
N GLU A 117 4.34 -0.61 -4.09
CA GLU A 117 4.22 -0.08 -2.74
C GLU A 117 4.78 1.33 -2.71
N GLN A 118 3.98 2.26 -2.20
CA GLN A 118 4.33 3.67 -2.05
C GLN A 118 4.42 4.00 -0.56
N ARG A 119 5.53 4.62 -0.17
CA ARG A 119 5.78 5.12 1.19
C ARG A 119 6.36 6.53 1.13
N CYS A 120 6.17 7.33 2.18
CA CYS A 120 6.80 8.65 2.28
C CYS A 120 8.33 8.52 2.18
N ARG A 121 8.98 9.38 1.38
CA ARG A 121 10.45 9.43 1.27
C ARG A 121 11.05 10.34 2.34
N GLN A 122 12.14 9.89 2.94
CA GLN A 122 12.75 10.40 4.16
C GLN A 122 13.59 11.69 4.01
N ARG A 123 13.19 12.67 3.20
CA ARG A 123 14.05 13.85 3.01
C ARG A 123 13.96 14.90 4.12
N GLU A 124 12.86 14.99 4.88
CA GLU A 124 12.73 15.99 5.97
C GLU A 124 11.91 15.52 7.20
N ARG A 125 11.44 14.27 7.24
CA ARG A 125 10.75 13.70 8.41
C ARG A 125 11.52 12.44 8.88
N HIS A 126 11.94 12.42 10.14
CA HIS A 126 12.73 11.33 10.74
C HIS A 126 11.98 9.98 10.60
N CYS A 127 12.60 8.97 9.98
CA CYS A 127 12.01 7.63 9.84
C CYS A 127 13.01 6.55 10.28
N SER A 128 12.57 5.62 11.12
CA SER A 128 13.34 4.44 11.54
C SER A 128 12.54 3.20 11.19
N PHE A 129 13.19 2.18 10.64
CA PHE A 129 12.55 0.92 10.21
C PHE A 129 12.15 0.06 11.42
N GLY A 130 10.86 -0.15 11.64
CA GLY A 130 10.37 -1.16 12.59
C GLY A 130 8.85 -1.25 12.65
N ALA A 131 8.27 -2.19 11.88
CA ALA A 131 6.94 -2.84 12.10
C ALA A 131 6.39 -3.56 10.85
N VAL A 132 7.08 -3.56 9.69
CA VAL A 132 6.65 -4.35 8.51
C VAL A 132 6.88 -5.87 8.68
N SER A 133 7.61 -6.24 9.74
CA SER A 133 7.99 -7.63 10.04
C SER A 133 6.78 -8.55 10.20
N GLU A 134 5.74 -8.14 10.94
CA GLU A 134 4.59 -9.01 11.22
C GLU A 134 3.69 -9.21 9.99
N TYR A 135 3.51 -8.17 9.17
CA TYR A 135 2.75 -8.23 7.91
C TYR A 135 3.41 -9.16 6.87
N SER A 136 4.73 -9.06 6.73
CA SER A 136 5.52 -9.94 5.85
C SER A 136 5.53 -11.40 6.36
N THR A 137 5.48 -11.59 7.68
CA THR A 137 5.52 -12.92 8.30
C THR A 137 4.21 -13.68 8.14
N ARG A 138 3.03 -13.04 8.24
CA ARG A 138 1.75 -13.71 7.92
C ARG A 138 1.65 -14.15 6.45
N LYS A 139 2.18 -13.37 5.49
CA LYS A 139 2.26 -13.80 4.08
C LYS A 139 3.14 -15.04 3.89
N ARG A 140 4.20 -15.19 4.70
CA ARG A 140 5.06 -16.39 4.69
C ARG A 140 4.39 -17.61 5.32
N ASP A 141 3.58 -17.44 6.36
CA ASP A 141 2.92 -18.54 7.06
C ASP A 141 1.73 -19.15 6.28
N VAL A 142 0.92 -18.33 5.59
CA VAL A 142 -0.18 -18.84 4.74
C VAL A 142 0.37 -19.68 3.58
N HIS A 143 1.54 -19.33 3.04
CA HIS A 143 2.21 -20.07 1.98
C HIS A 143 2.69 -21.48 2.41
N TRP A 144 2.99 -21.67 3.70
CA TRP A 144 3.39 -22.99 4.22
C TRP A 144 2.20 -23.93 4.40
N ARG A 145 1.00 -23.41 4.70
CA ARG A 145 -0.20 -24.22 4.92
C ARG A 145 -0.94 -24.65 3.65
N SER A 146 -0.68 -24.00 2.50
CA SER A 146 -1.28 -24.35 1.20
C SER A 146 -0.47 -25.40 0.41
N ARG A 147 0.51 -26.06 1.04
CA ARG A 147 1.29 -27.19 0.49
C ARG A 147 1.15 -28.47 1.31
N GLN A 148 -0.05 -28.72 1.87
CA GLN A 148 -0.48 -30.06 2.27
C GLN A 148 -1.76 -30.43 1.53
#